data_AF-A0A813IVN6-F1
#
_entry.id   AF-A0A813IVN6-F1
#
_cell.length_a   1.000
_cell.length_b   1.000
_cell.length_c   1.000
_cell.angle_alpha   90.00
_cell.angle_beta   90.00
_cell.angle_gamma   90.00
#
_symmetry.space_group_name_H-M   'P 1'
#
loop_
_entity.id
_entity.type
_entity.pdbx_description
1 polymer ?
#
loop_
_entity_poly.entity_id
_entity_poly.type
_entity_poly.pdbx_seq_one_letter_code
_entity_poly.pdbx_strand_id
1 'polypeptide(L)'
;MCGRGALTLSADRCRYVAGGNAAPNRTRLRGVERLRKKYNLGPTSYVPVIRPVVQGSADGSGACDREVCAMRWGLVPSFAKCQEDFDVFKGGSATFNARVEGAESSNLWRRLIDKQRGVVLFDGFYEWKANGKSKVPMYIRNCDEYDGHTISWPSKEVDVVPEEMTKT
;
A
#
# COMPACT_ATOMS: atom_id res chain seq x y z
N MET A 1 7.33 -11.67 4.80
CA MET A 1 7.31 -10.20 4.88
C MET A 1 7.53 -9.71 3.46
N CYS A 2 6.54 -9.05 2.86
CA CYS A 2 6.62 -8.64 1.47
C CYS A 2 7.65 -7.50 1.32
N GLY A 3 8.73 -7.77 0.59
CA GLY A 3 9.81 -6.80 0.36
C GLY A 3 9.94 -6.38 -1.10
N ARG A 4 9.16 -6.97 -2.01
CA ARG A 4 9.23 -6.70 -3.45
C ARG A 4 7.86 -6.67 -4.08
N GLY A 5 7.65 -5.71 -4.99
CA GLY A 5 6.38 -5.47 -5.67
C GLY A 5 6.54 -5.21 -7.16
N ALA A 6 5.46 -5.39 -7.92
CA ALA A 6 5.33 -4.87 -9.28
C ALA A 6 4.41 -3.66 -9.26
N LEU A 7 4.83 -2.58 -9.91
CA LEU A 7 4.06 -1.35 -10.05
C LEU A 7 4.18 -0.83 -11.49
N THR A 8 3.13 -1.02 -12.27
CA THR A 8 3.01 -0.61 -13.66
C THR A 8 1.80 0.30 -13.89
N LEU A 9 0.93 0.42 -12.88
CA LEU A 9 -0.20 1.37 -12.85
C LEU A 9 0.24 2.78 -13.23
N SER A 10 -0.49 3.39 -14.17
CA SER A 10 -0.34 4.82 -14.47
C SER A 10 -0.94 5.67 -13.35
N ALA A 11 -0.51 6.94 -13.27
CA ALA A 11 -1.08 7.89 -12.34
C ALA A 11 -2.60 8.07 -12.57
N ASP A 12 -3.06 8.03 -13.83
CA ASP A 12 -4.48 8.09 -14.17
C ASP A 12 -5.26 6.84 -13.72
N ARG A 13 -4.64 5.65 -13.81
CA ARG A 13 -5.27 4.44 -13.28
C ARG A 13 -5.35 4.47 -11.76
N CYS A 14 -4.31 4.96 -11.08
CA CYS A 14 -4.36 5.18 -9.63
C CYS A 14 -5.44 6.19 -9.25
N ARG A 15 -5.58 7.28 -10.05
CA ARG A 15 -6.63 8.29 -9.89
C ARG A 15 -8.02 7.67 -9.99
N TYR A 16 -8.24 6.85 -11.02
CA TYR A 16 -9.49 6.15 -11.25
C TYR A 16 -9.86 5.22 -10.10
N VAL A 17 -8.91 4.38 -9.64
CA VAL A 17 -9.11 3.48 -8.49
C VAL A 17 -9.45 4.26 -7.21
N ALA A 18 -8.82 5.42 -7.00
CA ALA A 18 -9.06 6.25 -5.82
C ALA A 18 -10.40 7.02 -5.85
N GLY A 19 -10.80 7.51 -7.02
CA GLY A 19 -12.06 8.25 -7.20
C GLY A 19 -13.30 7.38 -7.38
N GLY A 20 -13.11 6.10 -7.74
CA GLY A 20 -14.20 5.18 -8.06
C GLY A 20 -15.15 5.74 -9.13
N ASN A 21 -16.40 5.28 -9.11
CA ASN A 21 -17.45 5.78 -10.02
C ASN A 21 -17.92 7.21 -9.71
N ALA A 22 -17.52 7.78 -8.55
CA ALA A 22 -18.05 9.05 -8.08
C ALA A 22 -17.40 10.26 -8.75
N ALA A 23 -16.07 10.29 -8.90
CA ALA A 23 -15.38 11.43 -9.51
C ALA A 23 -13.89 11.16 -9.81
N PRO A 24 -13.54 10.28 -10.76
CA PRO A 24 -12.15 9.98 -11.07
C PRO A 24 -11.36 11.25 -11.45
N ASN A 25 -11.94 12.14 -12.26
CA ASN A 25 -11.27 13.39 -12.68
C ASN A 25 -11.15 14.45 -11.57
N ARG A 26 -11.79 14.26 -10.40
CA ARG A 26 -11.68 15.17 -9.25
C ARG A 26 -10.72 14.65 -8.17
N THR A 27 -10.20 13.44 -8.32
CA THR A 27 -9.21 12.90 -7.40
C THR A 27 -7.86 13.58 -7.61
N ARG A 28 -7.38 14.23 -6.56
CA ARG A 28 -6.10 14.93 -6.55
C ARG A 28 -4.94 13.97 -6.65
N LEU A 29 -3.93 14.38 -7.41
CA LEU A 29 -2.65 13.69 -7.55
C LEU A 29 -1.57 14.56 -6.94
N ARG A 30 -0.73 13.99 -6.07
CA ARG A 30 0.38 14.70 -5.42
C ARG A 30 1.67 13.91 -5.58
N GLY A 31 2.70 14.54 -6.10
CA GLY A 31 4.03 13.92 -6.22
C GLY A 31 4.10 12.76 -7.22
N VAL A 32 3.06 12.55 -8.03
CA VAL A 32 2.95 11.40 -8.94
C VAL A 32 4.03 11.37 -10.02
N GLU A 33 4.68 12.49 -10.28
CA GLU A 33 5.87 12.59 -11.13
C GLU A 33 7.07 11.81 -10.58
N ARG A 34 7.06 11.37 -9.31
CA ARG A 34 8.08 10.49 -8.71
C ARG A 34 7.83 9.02 -8.97
N LEU A 35 6.62 8.64 -9.40
CA LEU A 35 6.27 7.26 -9.69
C LEU A 35 7.00 6.79 -10.95
N ARG A 36 7.47 5.54 -10.91
CA ARG A 36 8.16 4.90 -12.03
C ARG A 36 7.57 3.51 -12.22
N LYS A 37 7.24 3.16 -13.46
CA LYS A 37 6.82 1.80 -13.79
C LYS A 37 8.01 0.85 -13.58
N LYS A 38 7.86 -0.14 -12.71
CA LYS A 38 8.89 -1.14 -12.41
C LYS A 38 8.23 -2.49 -12.10
N TYR A 39 8.73 -3.55 -12.73
CA TYR A 39 8.33 -4.92 -12.45
C TYR A 39 9.02 -5.51 -11.20
N ASN A 40 10.04 -4.83 -10.67
CA ASN A 40 10.79 -5.23 -9.49
C ASN A 40 11.08 -4.01 -8.61
N LEU A 41 10.06 -3.55 -7.90
CA LEU A 41 10.11 -2.46 -6.94
C LEU A 41 10.54 -3.02 -5.58
N GLY A 42 11.53 -2.39 -4.94
CA GLY A 42 11.96 -2.71 -3.58
C GLY A 42 11.58 -1.59 -2.59
N PRO A 43 11.93 -1.75 -1.31
CA PRO A 43 11.78 -0.72 -0.30
C PRO A 43 12.49 0.57 -0.74
N THR A 44 12.19 1.68 -0.07
CA THR A 44 12.74 3.03 -0.32
C THR A 44 12.33 3.68 -1.65
N SER A 45 11.73 2.92 -2.57
CA SER A 45 11.11 3.43 -3.80
C SER A 45 9.81 4.17 -3.51
N TYR A 46 9.38 5.04 -4.44
CA TYR A 46 8.08 5.70 -4.35
C TYR A 46 6.95 4.81 -4.88
N VAL A 47 5.86 4.73 -4.13
CA VAL A 47 4.65 3.97 -4.42
C VAL A 47 3.42 4.89 -4.35
N PRO A 48 2.38 4.63 -5.17
CA PRO A 48 1.11 5.35 -5.06
C PRO A 48 0.36 4.91 -3.79
N VAL A 49 -0.05 5.88 -3.00
CA VAL A 49 -0.84 5.68 -1.79
C VAL A 49 -2.11 6.50 -1.87
N ILE A 50 -3.25 5.84 -1.75
CA ILE A 50 -4.55 6.49 -1.59
C ILE A 50 -4.70 6.85 -0.12
N ARG A 51 -4.99 8.11 0.20
CA ARG A 51 -5.26 8.54 1.57
C ARG A 51 -6.39 9.57 1.63
N PRO A 52 -7.05 9.72 2.80
CA PRO A 52 -8.00 10.80 3.00
C PRO A 52 -7.35 12.17 2.81
N VAL A 53 -8.11 13.12 2.28
CA VAL A 53 -7.74 14.53 2.24
C VAL A 53 -7.89 15.09 3.66
N VAL A 54 -6.89 15.85 4.12
CA VAL A 54 -6.97 16.58 5.40
C VAL A 54 -7.82 17.84 5.20
N GLN A 55 -8.91 17.96 5.98
CA GLN A 55 -9.77 19.16 5.99
C GLN A 55 -8.94 20.42 6.23
N GLY A 56 -9.13 21.44 5.38
CA GLY A 56 -8.33 22.68 5.37
C GLY A 56 -7.55 22.93 4.07
N SER A 57 -7.42 21.92 3.21
CA SER A 57 -6.90 22.03 1.83
C SER A 57 -8.03 22.19 0.80
N ALA A 58 -9.02 23.01 1.16
CA ALA A 58 -10.23 23.24 0.40
C ALA A 58 -9.99 24.33 -0.66
N ASP A 59 -9.41 23.94 -1.80
CA ASP A 59 -9.79 24.62 -3.04
C ASP A 59 -11.24 24.21 -3.28
N GLY A 60 -12.16 25.17 -3.26
CA GLY A 60 -13.63 25.03 -3.28
C GLY A 60 -14.27 24.21 -4.42
N SER A 61 -13.49 23.41 -5.13
CA SER A 61 -13.97 22.29 -5.92
C SER A 61 -14.53 21.21 -5.00
N GLY A 62 -15.75 20.71 -5.26
CA GLY A 62 -16.33 19.52 -4.62
C GLY A 62 -15.52 18.25 -4.96
N ALA A 63 -14.30 18.19 -4.43
CA ALA A 63 -13.26 17.22 -4.68
C ALA A 63 -13.52 15.94 -3.89
N CYS A 64 -12.99 14.83 -4.42
CA CYS A 64 -13.01 13.54 -3.73
C CYS A 64 -12.38 13.66 -2.33
N ASP A 65 -12.96 13.00 -1.33
CA ASP A 65 -12.42 12.91 0.04
C ASP A 65 -11.08 12.16 0.11
N ARG A 66 -10.57 11.68 -1.03
CA ARG A 66 -9.34 10.92 -1.17
C ARG A 66 -8.43 11.57 -2.20
N GLU A 67 -7.13 11.47 -1.97
CA GLU A 67 -6.09 11.84 -2.93
C GLU A 67 -5.09 10.70 -3.12
N VAL A 68 -4.42 10.67 -4.27
CA VAL A 68 -3.31 9.76 -4.54
C VAL A 68 -2.01 10.53 -4.36
N CYS A 69 -1.17 10.04 -3.45
CA CYS A 69 0.16 10.59 -3.18
C CYS A 69 1.24 9.59 -3.56
N ALA A 70 2.31 10.04 -4.22
CA ALA A 70 3.53 9.25 -4.26
C ALA A 70 4.24 9.33 -2.89
N MET A 71 4.37 8.20 -2.21
CA MET A 71 5.02 8.10 -0.91
C MET A 71 6.18 7.11 -0.96
N ARG A 72 7.21 7.33 -0.14
CA ARG A 72 8.30 6.36 -0.01
C ARG A 72 7.80 5.09 0.68
N TRP A 73 8.16 3.94 0.13
CA TRP A 73 7.93 2.64 0.76
C TRP A 73 8.94 2.40 1.88
N GLY A 74 8.62 2.93 3.05
CA GLY A 74 9.46 2.89 4.24
C GLY A 74 9.18 4.12 5.09
N LEU A 75 8.69 3.92 6.31
CA LEU A 75 8.36 5.00 7.23
C LEU A 75 9.63 5.69 7.70
N VAL A 76 9.67 7.01 7.54
CA VAL A 76 10.67 7.87 8.17
C VAL A 76 9.98 8.58 9.33
N PRO A 77 10.32 8.26 10.59
CA PRO A 77 9.70 8.91 11.75
C PRO A 77 10.02 10.40 11.81
N SER A 78 9.12 11.19 12.38
CA SER A 78 9.30 12.64 12.49
C SER A 78 10.49 13.07 13.37
N PHE A 79 10.98 12.17 14.22
CA PHE A 79 12.16 12.40 15.07
C PHE A 79 13.47 11.95 14.42
N ALA A 80 13.43 11.36 13.22
CA ALA A 80 14.63 11.00 12.49
C ALA A 80 15.42 12.28 12.15
N LYS A 81 16.76 12.23 12.29
CA LYS A 81 17.61 13.38 11.97
C LYS A 81 17.77 13.51 10.46
N CYS A 82 17.89 12.37 9.79
CA CYS A 82 17.90 12.30 8.34
C CYS A 82 17.16 11.06 7.85
N GLN A 83 16.89 11.02 6.54
CA GLN A 83 16.15 9.92 5.92
C GLN A 83 16.96 8.61 5.93
N GLU A 84 18.29 8.72 5.92
CA GLU A 84 19.25 7.63 5.92
C GLU A 84 19.17 6.77 7.19
N ASP A 85 18.83 7.37 8.33
CA ASP A 85 18.68 6.66 9.62
C ASP A 85 17.66 5.51 9.53
N PHE A 86 16.70 5.61 8.60
CA PHE A 86 15.62 4.64 8.36
C PHE A 86 15.64 4.12 6.91
N ASP A 87 16.84 4.05 6.32
CA ASP A 87 17.05 3.39 5.05
C ASP A 87 17.60 1.98 5.22
N VAL A 88 16.80 0.98 4.83
CA VAL A 88 17.16 -0.44 4.98
C VAL A 88 18.43 -0.80 4.19
N PHE A 89 18.73 -0.10 3.09
CA PHE A 89 19.93 -0.36 2.29
C PHE A 89 21.18 0.29 2.87
N LYS A 90 21.03 1.22 3.83
CA LYS A 90 22.13 1.89 4.53
C LYS A 90 22.32 1.37 5.96
N GLY A 91 21.72 0.23 6.31
CA GLY A 91 21.81 -0.36 7.65
C GLY A 91 20.83 0.23 8.67
N GLY A 92 19.90 1.09 8.23
CA GLY A 92 18.84 1.65 9.05
C GLY A 92 17.74 0.63 9.38
N SER A 93 16.83 1.00 10.29
CA SER A 93 15.72 0.13 10.70
C SER A 93 14.77 -0.18 9.53
N ALA A 94 14.40 -1.45 9.40
CA ALA A 94 13.47 -1.94 8.36
C ALA A 94 12.03 -1.49 8.62
N THR A 95 11.68 -0.25 8.22
CA THR A 95 10.37 0.36 8.45
C THR A 95 9.44 0.31 7.24
N PHE A 96 9.65 -0.65 6.33
CA PHE A 96 8.81 -0.85 5.15
C PHE A 96 7.62 -1.81 5.39
N ASN A 97 7.65 -2.57 6.49
CA ASN A 97 6.55 -3.41 6.96
C ASN A 97 6.26 -3.15 8.43
N ALA A 98 4.98 -3.25 8.81
CA ALA A 98 4.51 -3.24 10.18
C ALA A 98 3.79 -4.56 10.46
N ARG A 99 4.14 -5.22 11.57
CA ARG A 99 3.40 -6.39 12.06
C ARG A 99 2.16 -5.92 12.79
N VAL A 100 0.99 -6.47 12.47
CA VAL A 100 -0.28 -6.05 13.06
C VAL A 100 -0.31 -6.31 14.57
N GLU A 101 0.30 -7.41 14.99
CA GLU A 101 0.36 -7.87 16.38
C GLU A 101 1.09 -6.90 17.31
N GLY A 102 2.03 -6.11 16.77
CA GLY A 102 2.84 -5.15 17.53
C GLY A 102 2.64 -3.70 17.11
N ALA A 103 1.69 -3.41 16.22
CA ALA A 103 1.52 -2.08 15.65
C ALA A 103 1.07 -1.07 16.72
N GLU A 104 0.14 -1.45 17.59
CA GLU A 104 -0.46 -0.58 18.61
C GLU A 104 0.49 -0.25 19.77
N SER A 105 1.43 -1.13 20.11
CA SER A 105 2.43 -0.89 21.16
C SER A 105 3.71 -0.26 20.64
N SER A 106 3.93 -0.23 19.32
CA SER A 106 5.15 0.28 18.72
C SER A 106 5.26 1.81 18.80
N ASN A 107 6.43 2.30 19.23
CA ASN A 107 6.76 3.73 19.21
C ASN A 107 6.75 4.34 17.79
N LEU A 108 6.92 3.52 16.75
CA LEU A 108 6.93 3.97 15.35
C LEU A 108 5.51 4.08 14.78
N TRP A 109 4.67 3.07 15.04
CA TRP A 109 3.41 2.89 14.33
C TRP A 109 2.18 3.38 15.09
N ARG A 110 2.18 3.30 16.43
CA ARG A 110 1.01 3.58 17.28
C ARG A 110 0.29 4.88 16.94
N ARG A 111 1.04 5.96 16.72
CA ARG A 111 0.48 7.29 16.43
C ARG A 111 -0.15 7.41 15.03
N LEU A 112 0.24 6.53 14.11
CA LEU A 112 -0.17 6.57 12.71
C LEU A 112 -1.44 5.78 12.45
N ILE A 113 -1.73 4.75 13.26
CA ILE A 113 -2.86 3.84 13.09
C ILE A 113 -4.18 4.62 13.02
N ASP A 114 -4.38 5.61 13.90
CA ASP A 114 -5.64 6.35 13.95
C ASP A 114 -5.70 7.52 12.96
N LYS A 115 -4.54 8.10 12.61
CA LYS A 115 -4.46 9.41 11.93
C LYS A 115 -3.96 9.36 10.49
N GLN A 116 -3.12 8.39 10.15
CA GLN A 116 -2.35 8.35 8.91
C GLN A 116 -2.52 7.02 8.18
N ARG A 117 -3.79 6.63 7.99
CA ARG A 117 -4.15 5.45 7.22
C ARG A 117 -4.12 5.75 5.72
N GLY A 118 -3.60 4.80 4.95
CA GLY A 118 -3.59 4.86 3.50
C GLY A 118 -3.57 3.47 2.91
N VAL A 119 -3.95 3.37 1.64
CA VAL A 119 -3.94 2.13 0.85
C VAL A 119 -2.83 2.25 -0.18
N VAL A 120 -1.83 1.38 -0.09
CA VAL A 120 -0.75 1.31 -1.07
C VAL A 120 -1.22 0.50 -2.27
N LEU A 121 -1.04 0.99 -3.49
CA LEU A 121 -1.39 0.26 -4.71
C LEU A 121 -0.17 -0.44 -5.31
N PHE A 122 -0.38 -1.68 -5.72
CA PHE A 122 0.57 -2.52 -6.46
C PHE A 122 -0.22 -3.38 -7.46
N ASP A 123 0.42 -3.78 -8.56
CA ASP A 123 -0.15 -4.82 -9.44
C ASP A 123 -0.13 -6.19 -8.74
N GLY A 124 0.91 -6.40 -7.91
CA GLY A 124 1.12 -7.61 -7.14
C GLY A 124 2.46 -7.54 -6.41
N PHE A 125 2.76 -8.55 -5.62
CA PHE A 125 3.99 -8.64 -4.85
C PHE A 125 4.68 -9.99 -4.99
N TYR A 126 5.98 -10.00 -4.70
CA TYR A 126 6.79 -11.21 -4.74
C TYR A 126 7.05 -11.71 -3.32
N GLU A 127 6.88 -13.01 -3.12
CA GLU A 127 7.30 -13.71 -1.91
C GLU A 127 8.10 -14.96 -2.25
N TRP A 128 8.94 -15.40 -1.32
CA TRP A 128 9.81 -16.54 -1.54
C TRP A 128 9.33 -17.74 -0.74
N LYS A 129 8.81 -18.75 -1.43
CA LYS A 129 8.44 -20.02 -0.81
C LYS A 129 9.71 -20.84 -0.55
N ALA A 130 9.89 -21.27 0.69
CA ALA A 130 10.97 -22.19 1.03
C ALA A 130 10.72 -23.55 0.38
N ASN A 131 11.75 -24.09 -0.26
CA ASN A 131 11.76 -25.44 -0.83
C ASN A 131 13.07 -26.13 -0.42
N GLY A 132 13.05 -26.74 0.77
CA GLY A 132 14.24 -27.26 1.43
C GLY A 132 15.26 -26.14 1.68
N LYS A 133 16.47 -26.30 1.12
CA LYS A 133 17.55 -25.29 1.19
C LYS A 133 17.42 -24.16 0.16
N SER A 134 16.50 -24.29 -0.79
CA SER A 134 16.30 -23.30 -1.86
C SER A 134 15.08 -22.42 -1.59
N LYS A 135 15.00 -21.29 -2.28
CA LYS A 135 13.84 -20.39 -2.24
C LYS A 135 13.33 -20.18 -3.65
N VAL A 136 12.04 -20.44 -3.86
CA VAL A 136 11.37 -20.24 -5.15
C VAL A 136 10.60 -18.93 -5.09
N PRO A 137 10.84 -17.98 -6.01
CA PRO A 137 10.06 -16.74 -6.07
C PRO A 137 8.66 -17.01 -6.60
N MET A 138 7.66 -16.49 -5.90
CA MET A 138 6.25 -16.55 -6.25
C MET A 138 5.74 -15.13 -6.49
N TYR A 139 5.01 -14.92 -7.58
CA TYR A 139 4.29 -13.67 -7.82
C TYR A 139 2.84 -13.84 -7.38
N ILE A 140 2.41 -13.00 -6.44
CA ILE A 140 1.08 -13.01 -5.85
C ILE A 140 0.37 -11.74 -6.29
N ARG A 141 -0.77 -11.90 -6.94
CA ARG A 141 -1.63 -10.82 -7.43
C ARG A 141 -3.09 -11.19 -7.21
N ASN A 142 -3.98 -10.20 -7.27
CA ASN A 142 -5.41 -10.47 -7.27
C ASN A 142 -5.80 -11.21 -8.57
N CYS A 143 -6.59 -12.28 -8.46
CA CYS A 143 -7.08 -13.08 -9.58
C CYS A 143 -8.16 -12.36 -10.41
N ASP A 144 -8.91 -11.45 -9.78
CA ASP A 144 -10.06 -10.75 -10.38
C ASP A 144 -9.62 -9.62 -11.32
N GLU A 145 -8.31 -9.36 -11.40
CA GLU A 145 -7.77 -8.35 -12.28
C GLU A 145 -7.54 -8.94 -13.68
N TYR A 146 -8.62 -8.93 -14.49
CA TYR A 146 -8.53 -8.82 -15.96
C TYR A 146 -9.62 -8.00 -16.69
N ASP A 147 -10.69 -7.50 -16.05
CA ASP A 147 -11.78 -6.83 -16.83
C ASP A 147 -12.18 -5.42 -16.38
N GLY A 148 -11.24 -4.61 -15.89
CA GLY A 148 -11.43 -3.15 -15.80
C GLY A 148 -12.54 -2.67 -14.84
N HIS A 149 -13.18 -3.56 -14.09
CA HIS A 149 -14.16 -3.22 -13.07
C HIS A 149 -13.49 -3.03 -11.71
N THR A 150 -13.98 -2.01 -11.02
CA THR A 150 -13.60 -1.57 -9.68
C THR A 150 -13.43 -2.75 -8.72
N ILE A 151 -12.40 -2.70 -7.86
CA ILE A 151 -12.34 -3.55 -6.66
C ILE A 151 -13.58 -3.21 -5.83
N SER A 152 -14.64 -4.00 -5.94
CA SER A 152 -15.70 -4.01 -4.95
C SER A 152 -15.07 -4.56 -3.68
N TRP A 153 -14.94 -3.71 -2.67
CA TRP A 153 -14.68 -4.17 -1.32
C TRP A 153 -15.71 -5.24 -0.99
N PRO A 154 -15.33 -6.44 -0.49
CA PRO A 154 -16.31 -7.40 -0.06
C PRO A 154 -17.15 -6.74 1.03
N SER A 155 -18.43 -6.51 0.71
CA SER A 155 -19.43 -6.19 1.71
C SER A 155 -19.49 -7.37 2.65
N LYS A 156 -18.95 -7.20 3.86
CA LYS A 156 -19.05 -8.09 5.03
C LYS A 156 -19.81 -9.41 4.79
N GLU A 157 -19.18 -10.35 4.11
CA GLU A 157 -19.44 -11.77 4.30
C GLU A 157 -18.06 -12.40 4.39
N VAL A 158 -17.62 -12.54 5.63
CA VAL A 158 -16.52 -13.42 5.95
C VAL A 158 -17.12 -14.81 5.79
N ASP A 159 -16.69 -15.56 4.78
CA ASP A 159 -17.01 -16.97 4.68
C ASP A 159 -16.48 -17.66 5.95
N VAL A 160 -17.40 -17.91 6.88
CA VAL A 160 -17.13 -18.76 8.04
C VAL A 160 -17.04 -20.18 7.50
N VAL A 161 -15.81 -20.69 7.40
CA VAL A 161 -15.57 -22.10 7.11
C VAL A 161 -16.20 -22.92 8.25
N PRO A 162 -17.16 -23.83 7.98
CA PRO A 162 -17.80 -24.61 9.03
C PRO A 162 -16.80 -25.53 9.74
N GLU A 163 -16.85 -25.51 11.07
CA GLU A 163 -15.96 -26.21 12.00
C GLU A 163 -16.25 -27.72 12.11
N GLU A 164 -16.45 -28.42 10.98
CA GLU A 164 -16.81 -29.86 10.96
C GLU A 164 -15.84 -30.77 10.20
N MET A 165 -14.61 -30.32 9.89
CA MET A 165 -13.60 -31.17 9.24
C MET A 165 -12.30 -31.40 10.04
N THR A 166 -12.39 -31.35 11.36
CA THR A 166 -11.32 -31.86 12.25
C THR A 166 -11.91 -32.74 13.34
N LYS A 167 -12.40 -33.92 12.95
CA LYS A 167 -12.49 -35.12 13.80
C LYS A 167 -12.95 -36.31 12.95
N THR A 168 -11.98 -37.05 12.42
CA THR A 168 -11.89 -38.53 12.45
C THR A 168 -10.50 -38.91 11.97
#